data_AF-A0A7R9ZWP0-F1
#
_entry.id   AF-A0A7R9ZWP0-F1
#
_cell.length_a   1.000
_cell.length_b   1.000
_cell.length_c   1.000
_cell.angle_alpha   90.00
_cell.angle_beta   90.00
_cell.angle_gamma   90.00
#
_symmetry.space_group_name_H-M   'P 1'
#
loop_
_entity.id
_entity.type
_entity.pdbx_description
1 polymer ?
#
loop_
_entity_poly.entity_id
_entity_poly.type
_entity_poly.pdbx_seq_one_letter_code
_entity_poly.pdbx_strand_id
1 'polypeptide(L)'
;PPPPQPAPQQASPLDSPGDGAGLPPVSPGGTDLTQDPLYILVGELTEDPVCRDGEIREARLAEVLRRLWDGVARKPKDWVAAWQAMTIPLDKQSEALQRLLNMAFCQTEDPDRAPLVVAELVKSHKVKMRAMEEVLIAFGGNLDGINAVNENAWHIYAQFLVHVFPKPAGSGWGWSRVGWSWQSWWQFVEKCTQTLENSVAFDVLGLILKLVQDKEGQPLTSVQVWTDGDKLDRVLAKLAELGACSKGEVVSMLSLNGLVVDL
;
A
#
# COMPACT_ATOMS: atom_id res chain seq x y z
N PRO A 1 19.25 15.66 38.86
CA PRO A 1 19.01 16.34 37.56
C PRO A 1 19.95 15.79 36.48
N PRO A 2 19.41 15.17 35.41
CA PRO A 2 20.23 14.77 34.28
C PRO A 2 20.83 16.02 33.60
N PRO A 3 22.05 15.92 33.04
CA PRO A 3 22.69 17.03 32.36
C PRO A 3 21.93 17.41 31.07
N PRO A 4 21.92 18.69 30.69
CA PRO A 4 21.27 19.16 29.47
C PRO A 4 21.93 18.54 28.23
N GLN A 5 21.12 17.97 27.34
CA GLN A 5 21.58 17.47 26.04
C GLN A 5 22.08 18.65 25.17
N PRO A 6 23.23 18.50 24.49
CA PRO A 6 23.72 19.53 23.55
C PRO A 6 22.79 19.65 22.34
N ALA A 7 22.57 20.90 21.93
CA ALA A 7 21.74 21.24 20.77
C ALA A 7 22.33 20.67 19.46
N PRO A 8 21.49 20.27 18.49
CA PRO A 8 21.94 19.79 17.19
C PRO A 8 22.67 20.91 16.43
N GLN A 9 23.90 20.62 16.01
CA GLN A 9 24.70 21.50 15.16
C GLN A 9 24.06 21.64 13.79
N GLN A 10 23.74 22.88 13.41
CA GLN A 10 23.32 23.23 12.05
C GLN A 10 24.49 23.00 11.08
N ALA A 11 24.27 22.14 10.08
CA ALA A 11 25.21 21.95 8.98
C ALA A 11 25.29 23.22 8.13
N SER A 12 26.51 23.69 7.87
CA SER A 12 26.79 24.82 6.98
C SER A 12 26.51 24.46 5.51
N PRO A 13 26.11 25.43 4.67
CA PRO A 13 25.90 25.21 3.25
C PRO A 13 27.24 25.01 2.52
N LEU A 14 27.31 24.02 1.64
CA LEU A 14 28.41 23.85 0.68
C LEU A 14 28.28 24.90 -0.43
N ASP A 15 29.32 25.72 -0.60
CA ASP A 15 29.56 26.51 -1.80
C ASP A 15 29.78 25.60 -3.01
N SER A 16 29.01 25.81 -4.08
CA SER A 16 29.20 25.18 -5.39
C SER A 16 29.73 26.20 -6.39
N PRO A 17 30.86 25.95 -7.08
CA PRO A 17 31.39 26.85 -8.09
C PRO A 17 30.82 26.57 -9.49
N GLY A 18 30.39 27.64 -10.16
CA GLY A 18 30.84 27.98 -11.53
C GLY A 18 30.14 27.33 -12.73
N ASP A 19 29.19 28.09 -13.30
CA ASP A 19 29.03 28.44 -14.71
C ASP A 19 29.18 27.38 -15.82
N GLY A 20 28.03 26.90 -16.29
CA GLY A 20 27.81 26.46 -17.67
C GLY A 20 26.52 27.06 -18.20
N ALA A 21 26.63 28.10 -19.03
CA ALA A 21 25.50 28.79 -19.66
C ALA A 21 24.80 27.90 -20.71
N GLY A 22 23.90 27.03 -20.26
CA GLY A 22 22.92 26.34 -21.08
C GLY A 22 21.65 27.18 -21.20
N LEU A 23 21.14 27.35 -22.43
CA LEU A 23 19.86 28.02 -22.71
C LEU A 23 18.73 27.44 -21.83
N PRO A 24 17.81 28.29 -21.34
CA PRO A 24 16.69 27.82 -20.52
C PRO A 24 15.86 26.83 -21.32
N PRO A 25 15.49 25.66 -20.75
CA PRO A 25 14.60 24.72 -21.41
C PRO A 25 13.28 25.43 -21.70
N VAL A 26 12.90 25.45 -22.99
CA VAL A 26 11.61 25.93 -23.48
C VAL A 26 10.53 25.29 -22.61
N SER A 27 9.84 26.10 -21.81
CA SER A 27 8.78 25.61 -20.93
C SER A 27 7.74 24.89 -21.79
N PRO A 28 7.44 23.60 -21.51
CA PRO A 28 6.41 22.90 -22.26
C PRO A 28 5.12 23.71 -22.17
N GLY A 29 4.54 24.02 -23.33
CA GLY A 29 3.35 24.87 -23.45
C GLY A 29 2.27 24.43 -22.47
N GLY A 30 1.66 25.40 -21.79
CA GLY A 30 0.66 25.15 -20.75
C GLY A 30 -0.43 24.24 -21.27
N THR A 31 -0.44 23.00 -20.80
CA THR A 31 -1.51 22.04 -21.10
C THR A 31 -2.81 22.64 -20.58
N ASP A 32 -3.79 22.79 -21.47
CA ASP A 32 -5.12 23.26 -21.10
C ASP A 32 -5.77 22.25 -20.14
N LEU A 33 -5.72 22.55 -18.84
CA LEU A 33 -6.26 21.70 -17.78
C LEU A 33 -7.77 21.50 -17.89
N THR A 34 -8.47 22.35 -18.65
CA THR A 34 -9.93 22.25 -18.83
C THR A 34 -10.33 21.01 -19.65
N GLN A 35 -9.40 20.42 -20.41
CA GLN A 35 -9.61 19.20 -21.16
C GLN A 35 -9.12 17.94 -20.42
N ASP A 36 -8.56 18.08 -19.22
CA ASP A 36 -8.09 16.92 -18.46
C ASP A 36 -9.27 16.11 -17.91
N PRO A 37 -9.40 14.80 -18.23
CA PRO A 37 -10.53 13.98 -17.78
C PRO A 37 -10.69 13.91 -16.26
N LEU A 38 -9.60 13.97 -15.50
CA LEU A 38 -9.66 13.95 -14.04
C LEU A 38 -10.20 15.28 -13.52
N TYR A 39 -9.77 16.41 -14.11
CA TYR A 39 -10.29 17.72 -13.74
C TYR A 39 -11.79 17.84 -14.01
N ILE A 40 -12.24 17.36 -15.17
CA ILE A 40 -13.67 17.28 -15.53
C ILE A 40 -14.43 16.44 -14.51
N LEU A 41 -13.96 15.22 -14.21
CA LEU A 41 -14.62 14.33 -13.24
C LEU A 41 -14.69 14.96 -11.83
N VAL A 42 -13.64 15.64 -11.38
CA VAL A 42 -13.63 16.35 -10.08
C VAL A 42 -14.65 17.50 -10.08
N GLY A 43 -14.80 18.22 -11.20
CA GLY A 43 -15.85 19.22 -11.39
C GLY A 43 -17.25 18.61 -11.27
N GLU A 44 -17.50 17.51 -11.99
CA GLU A 44 -18.79 16.79 -11.93
C GLU A 44 -19.12 16.27 -10.52
N LEU A 45 -18.12 15.84 -9.75
CA LEU A 45 -18.31 15.37 -8.36
C LEU A 45 -18.74 16.50 -7.41
N THR A 46 -18.48 17.76 -7.77
CA THR A 46 -18.95 18.92 -7.01
C THR A 46 -20.45 19.15 -7.23
N GLU A 47 -20.94 18.91 -8.45
CA GLU A 47 -22.35 19.09 -8.83
C GLU A 47 -23.21 17.86 -8.48
N ASP A 48 -22.67 16.66 -8.70
CA ASP A 48 -23.32 15.37 -8.44
C ASP A 48 -22.43 14.47 -7.55
N PRO A 49 -22.43 14.71 -6.23
CA PRO A 49 -21.52 14.02 -5.31
C PRO A 49 -21.90 12.54 -5.13
N VAL A 50 -20.87 11.74 -4.82
CA VAL A 50 -21.02 10.32 -4.45
C VAL A 50 -21.78 10.17 -3.13
N CYS A 51 -21.58 11.08 -2.19
CA CYS A 51 -22.30 11.09 -0.92
C CYS A 51 -23.33 12.23 -0.88
N ARG A 52 -24.58 11.90 -0.53
CA ARG A 52 -25.65 12.87 -0.29
C ARG A 52 -26.30 12.54 1.05
N ASP A 53 -26.47 13.55 1.90
CA ASP A 53 -27.05 13.41 3.24
C ASP A 53 -26.34 12.35 4.13
N GLY A 54 -25.02 12.20 3.95
CA GLY A 54 -24.19 11.25 4.70
C GLY A 54 -24.21 9.80 4.18
N GLU A 55 -25.00 9.52 3.13
CA GLU A 55 -25.12 8.18 2.56
C GLU A 55 -24.39 8.05 1.22
N ILE A 56 -23.78 6.88 0.98
CA ILE A 56 -23.14 6.56 -0.31
C ILE A 56 -24.23 6.25 -1.34
N ARG A 57 -24.22 6.97 -2.46
CA ARG A 57 -25.02 6.62 -3.64
C ARG A 57 -24.31 5.55 -4.43
N GLU A 58 -24.64 4.28 -4.17
CA GLU A 58 -23.90 3.12 -4.70
C GLU A 58 -23.70 3.16 -6.22
N ALA A 59 -24.75 3.48 -6.99
CA ALA A 59 -24.66 3.57 -8.45
C ALA A 59 -23.67 4.66 -8.91
N ARG A 60 -23.64 5.81 -8.22
CA ARG A 60 -22.73 6.90 -8.53
C ARG A 60 -21.29 6.54 -8.13
N LEU A 61 -21.09 5.91 -6.97
CA LEU A 61 -19.78 5.41 -6.57
C LEU A 61 -19.23 4.42 -7.61
N ALA A 62 -20.03 3.42 -8.00
CA ALA A 62 -19.63 2.42 -8.99
C ALA A 62 -19.27 3.04 -10.35
N GLU A 63 -20.06 4.01 -10.82
CA GLU A 63 -19.77 4.76 -12.04
C GLU A 63 -18.42 5.49 -11.97
N VAL A 64 -18.18 6.23 -10.88
CA VAL A 64 -16.97 7.02 -10.69
C VAL A 64 -15.74 6.12 -10.57
N LEU A 65 -15.82 5.05 -9.76
CA LEU A 65 -14.72 4.07 -9.61
C LEU A 65 -14.37 3.43 -10.96
N ARG A 66 -15.38 3.05 -11.75
CA ARG A 66 -15.18 2.51 -13.09
C ARG A 66 -14.50 3.52 -14.02
N ARG A 67 -14.94 4.78 -14.05
CA ARG A 67 -14.27 5.82 -14.86
C ARG A 67 -12.81 6.05 -14.47
N LEU A 68 -12.52 6.07 -13.16
CA LEU A 68 -11.15 6.18 -12.67
C LEU A 68 -10.30 4.99 -13.12
N TRP A 69 -10.87 3.80 -13.06
CA TRP A 69 -10.23 2.58 -13.52
C TRP A 69 -10.01 2.56 -15.03
N ASP A 70 -10.99 3.00 -15.82
CA ASP A 70 -10.97 3.03 -17.29
C ASP A 70 -10.10 4.17 -17.88
N GLY A 71 -9.20 4.74 -17.08
CA GLY A 71 -8.12 5.62 -17.55
C GLY A 71 -8.27 7.09 -17.21
N VAL A 72 -9.34 7.51 -16.52
CA VAL A 72 -9.42 8.89 -15.99
C VAL A 72 -8.30 9.14 -14.98
N ALA A 73 -8.01 8.16 -14.11
CA ALA A 73 -6.86 8.21 -13.22
C ALA A 73 -5.68 7.42 -13.81
N ARG A 74 -4.62 8.14 -14.18
CA ARG A 74 -3.43 7.58 -14.87
C ARG A 74 -2.34 7.14 -13.89
N LYS A 75 -2.34 7.68 -12.68
CA LYS A 75 -1.40 7.33 -11.60
C LYS A 75 -2.12 7.27 -10.26
N PRO A 76 -1.57 6.57 -9.23
CA PRO A 76 -2.19 6.48 -7.90
C PRO A 76 -2.53 7.84 -7.27
N LYS A 77 -1.75 8.89 -7.53
CA LYS A 77 -2.03 10.25 -7.02
C LYS A 77 -3.30 10.88 -7.59
N ASP A 78 -3.75 10.47 -8.78
CA ASP A 78 -4.98 10.99 -9.38
C ASP A 78 -6.21 10.50 -8.59
N TRP A 79 -6.15 9.27 -8.07
CA TRP A 79 -7.17 8.72 -7.18
C TRP A 79 -7.32 9.51 -5.89
N VAL A 80 -6.24 10.08 -5.36
CA VAL A 80 -6.28 10.93 -4.15
C VAL A 80 -7.14 12.18 -4.38
N ALA A 81 -7.02 12.81 -5.55
CA ALA A 81 -7.81 13.98 -5.93
C ALA A 81 -9.29 13.62 -6.12
N ALA A 82 -9.57 12.54 -6.86
CA ALA A 82 -10.94 12.08 -7.07
C ALA A 82 -11.60 11.65 -5.75
N TRP A 83 -10.92 10.86 -4.91
CA TRP A 83 -11.44 10.42 -3.61
C TRP A 83 -11.77 11.59 -2.68
N GLN A 84 -10.94 12.64 -2.69
CA GLN A 84 -11.22 13.87 -1.94
C GLN A 84 -12.49 14.56 -2.43
N ALA A 85 -12.72 14.58 -3.75
CA ALA A 85 -13.91 15.18 -4.37
C ALA A 85 -15.19 14.35 -4.15
N MET A 86 -15.07 13.03 -3.91
CA MET A 86 -16.22 12.18 -3.58
C MET A 86 -16.82 12.47 -2.19
N THR A 87 -16.11 13.21 -1.33
CA THR A 87 -16.55 13.63 0.02
C THR A 87 -17.06 12.49 0.91
N ILE A 88 -16.49 11.29 0.78
CA ILE A 88 -16.89 10.09 1.53
C ILE A 88 -16.70 10.28 3.05
N PRO A 89 -17.77 10.17 3.87
CA PRO A 89 -17.68 10.23 5.32
C PRO A 89 -16.71 9.20 5.91
N LEU A 90 -16.07 9.54 7.03
CA LEU A 90 -15.04 8.69 7.65
C LEU A 90 -15.55 7.28 8.02
N ASP A 91 -16.78 7.20 8.50
CA ASP A 91 -17.50 5.99 8.91
C ASP A 91 -17.98 5.15 7.71
N LYS A 92 -17.95 5.71 6.49
CA LYS A 92 -18.34 5.04 5.25
C LYS A 92 -17.13 4.68 4.37
N GLN A 93 -15.90 4.96 4.82
CA GLN A 93 -14.68 4.70 4.05
C GLN A 93 -14.46 3.21 3.78
N SER A 94 -14.73 2.34 4.75
CA SER A 94 -14.59 0.89 4.60
C SER A 94 -15.55 0.34 3.54
N GLU A 95 -16.80 0.79 3.53
CA GLU A 95 -17.80 0.45 2.51
C GLU A 95 -17.33 0.88 1.11
N ALA A 96 -16.88 2.12 0.93
CA ALA A 96 -16.41 2.61 -0.37
C ALA A 96 -15.15 1.85 -0.86
N LEU A 97 -14.21 1.56 0.04
CA LEU A 97 -13.02 0.76 -0.26
C LEU A 97 -13.38 -0.67 -0.66
N GLN A 98 -14.36 -1.28 0.02
CA GLN A 98 -14.83 -2.61 -0.32
C GLN A 98 -15.36 -2.65 -1.75
N ARG A 99 -16.09 -1.62 -2.19
CA ARG A 99 -16.57 -1.49 -3.58
C ARG A 99 -15.42 -1.34 -4.58
N LEU A 100 -14.40 -0.53 -4.27
CA LEU A 100 -13.19 -0.40 -5.10
C LEU A 100 -12.48 -1.74 -5.27
N LEU A 101 -12.28 -2.49 -4.19
CA LEU A 101 -11.55 -3.74 -4.25
C LEU A 101 -12.36 -4.87 -4.90
N ASN A 102 -13.67 -4.95 -4.65
CA ASN A 102 -14.55 -5.88 -5.36
C ASN A 102 -14.51 -5.64 -6.88
N MET A 103 -14.50 -4.37 -7.30
CA MET A 103 -14.33 -4.01 -8.72
C MET A 103 -12.96 -4.47 -9.24
N ALA A 104 -11.89 -4.26 -8.48
CA ALA A 104 -10.55 -4.67 -8.87
C ALA A 104 -10.40 -6.19 -8.99
N PHE A 105 -11.04 -6.99 -8.12
CA PHE A 105 -11.00 -8.44 -8.22
C PHE A 105 -11.65 -8.98 -9.49
N CYS A 106 -12.70 -8.32 -9.97
CA CYS A 106 -13.33 -8.65 -11.25
C CYS A 106 -12.49 -8.23 -12.47
N GLN A 107 -11.44 -7.42 -12.29
CA GLN A 107 -10.60 -6.88 -13.36
C GLN A 107 -9.16 -7.39 -13.24
N THR A 108 -8.85 -8.46 -13.96
CA THR A 108 -7.58 -9.20 -13.82
C THR A 108 -6.41 -8.65 -14.64
N GLU A 109 -6.59 -7.57 -15.39
CA GLU A 109 -5.56 -7.06 -16.32
C GLU A 109 -4.34 -6.45 -15.61
N ASP A 110 -4.56 -5.84 -14.45
CA ASP A 110 -3.50 -5.18 -13.66
C ASP A 110 -3.71 -5.42 -12.15
N PRO A 111 -3.26 -6.56 -11.62
CA PRO A 111 -3.44 -6.92 -10.22
C PRO A 111 -2.67 -5.99 -9.26
N ASP A 112 -1.63 -5.30 -9.73
CA ASP A 112 -0.80 -4.42 -8.89
C ASP A 112 -1.45 -3.04 -8.67
N ARG A 113 -2.35 -2.62 -9.57
CA ARG A 113 -2.95 -1.28 -9.53
C ARG A 113 -3.77 -0.99 -8.28
N ALA A 114 -4.65 -1.91 -7.90
CA ALA A 114 -5.52 -1.72 -6.73
C ALA A 114 -4.72 -1.53 -5.43
N PRO A 115 -3.78 -2.42 -5.07
CA PRO A 115 -2.96 -2.24 -3.87
C PRO A 115 -2.17 -0.93 -3.88
N LEU A 116 -1.63 -0.51 -5.04
CA LEU A 116 -0.93 0.77 -5.20
C LEU A 116 -1.85 1.98 -4.93
N VAL A 117 -3.05 1.97 -5.50
CA VAL A 117 -4.06 3.02 -5.32
C VAL A 117 -4.45 3.12 -3.85
N VAL A 118 -4.79 2.01 -3.22
CA VAL A 118 -5.23 1.98 -1.82
C VAL A 118 -4.10 2.41 -0.88
N ALA A 119 -2.87 1.97 -1.13
CA ALA A 119 -1.72 2.44 -0.37
C ALA A 119 -1.52 3.95 -0.52
N GLU A 120 -1.69 4.52 -1.72
CA GLU A 120 -1.59 5.97 -1.92
C GLU A 120 -2.69 6.74 -1.18
N LEU A 121 -3.92 6.23 -1.15
CA LEU A 121 -5.03 6.82 -0.39
C LEU A 121 -4.75 6.83 1.12
N VAL A 122 -4.19 5.74 1.65
CA VAL A 122 -3.80 5.63 3.06
C VAL A 122 -2.63 6.56 3.41
N LYS A 123 -1.56 6.53 2.60
CA LYS A 123 -0.38 7.39 2.81
C LYS A 123 -0.71 8.87 2.70
N SER A 124 -1.67 9.25 1.86
CA SER A 124 -2.18 10.61 1.70
C SER A 124 -3.26 11.01 2.73
N HIS A 125 -3.51 10.16 3.72
CA HIS A 125 -4.50 10.35 4.78
C HIS A 125 -5.95 10.55 4.29
N LYS A 126 -6.27 10.13 3.06
CA LYS A 126 -7.64 10.16 2.54
C LYS A 126 -8.46 8.99 3.06
N VAL A 127 -7.79 7.88 3.31
CA VAL A 127 -8.35 6.69 3.92
C VAL A 127 -7.65 6.42 5.26
N LYS A 128 -8.43 6.11 6.29
CA LYS A 128 -7.89 5.66 7.57
C LYS A 128 -7.35 4.23 7.44
N MET A 129 -6.18 3.98 8.03
CA MET A 129 -5.59 2.65 8.13
C MET A 129 -6.56 1.62 8.72
N ARG A 130 -7.37 2.04 9.71
CA ARG A 130 -8.42 1.22 10.33
C ARG A 130 -9.50 0.78 9.34
N ALA A 131 -9.95 1.67 8.45
CA ALA A 131 -10.95 1.30 7.45
C ALA A 131 -10.40 0.23 6.49
N MET A 132 -9.10 0.29 6.17
CA MET A 132 -8.45 -0.74 5.37
C MET A 132 -8.29 -2.06 6.15
N GLU A 133 -7.95 -2.01 7.44
CA GLU A 133 -7.94 -3.19 8.33
C GLU A 133 -9.29 -3.91 8.28
N GLU A 134 -10.38 -3.17 8.47
CA GLU A 134 -11.74 -3.69 8.48
C GLU A 134 -12.11 -4.36 7.15
N VAL A 135 -11.71 -3.77 6.02
CA VAL A 135 -11.96 -4.35 4.69
C VAL A 135 -11.16 -5.65 4.47
N LEU A 136 -9.87 -5.68 4.82
CA LEU A 136 -9.06 -6.90 4.68
C LEU A 136 -9.55 -8.03 5.59
N ILE A 137 -10.02 -7.71 6.80
CA ILE A 137 -10.64 -8.70 7.70
C ILE A 137 -11.95 -9.23 7.11
N ALA A 138 -12.82 -8.34 6.61
CA ALA A 138 -14.09 -8.73 6.00
C ALA A 138 -13.91 -9.58 4.73
N PHE A 139 -12.85 -9.30 3.96
CA PHE A 139 -12.49 -10.09 2.79
C PHE A 139 -11.93 -11.46 3.13
N GLY A 140 -11.16 -11.58 4.21
CA GLY A 140 -10.59 -12.88 4.59
C GLY A 140 -11.69 -13.91 4.85
N GLY A 141 -12.79 -13.49 5.51
CA GLY A 141 -13.96 -14.34 5.73
C GLY A 141 -14.77 -14.68 4.47
N ASN A 142 -14.53 -14.03 3.33
CA ASN A 142 -15.23 -14.27 2.06
C ASN A 142 -14.27 -14.70 0.93
N LEU A 143 -13.01 -15.01 1.27
CA LEU A 143 -11.95 -15.14 0.27
C LEU A 143 -12.19 -16.32 -0.68
N ASP A 144 -12.80 -17.41 -0.22
CA ASP A 144 -13.13 -18.56 -1.07
C ASP A 144 -14.06 -18.17 -2.24
N GLY A 145 -15.07 -17.36 -1.96
CA GLY A 145 -16.00 -16.85 -2.98
C GLY A 145 -15.32 -15.89 -3.95
N ILE A 146 -14.36 -15.10 -3.47
CA ILE A 146 -13.57 -14.19 -4.31
C ILE A 146 -12.58 -14.99 -5.18
N ASN A 147 -11.91 -15.99 -4.61
CA ASN A 147 -10.96 -16.86 -5.29
C ASN A 147 -11.62 -17.68 -6.40
N ALA A 148 -12.91 -18.02 -6.25
CA ALA A 148 -13.69 -18.66 -7.31
C ALA A 148 -13.86 -17.78 -8.57
N VAL A 149 -13.71 -16.45 -8.43
CA VAL A 149 -13.73 -15.49 -9.54
C VAL A 149 -12.32 -15.10 -9.96
N ASN A 150 -11.40 -14.98 -9.01
CA ASN A 150 -10.02 -14.58 -9.22
C ASN A 150 -9.09 -15.29 -8.22
N GLU A 151 -8.45 -16.38 -8.66
CA GLU A 151 -7.54 -17.21 -7.85
C GLU A 151 -6.37 -16.43 -7.23
N ASN A 152 -6.06 -15.26 -7.79
CA ASN A 152 -4.97 -14.39 -7.36
C ASN A 152 -5.42 -13.24 -6.46
N ALA A 153 -6.70 -13.21 -6.03
CA ALA A 153 -7.22 -12.11 -5.23
C ALA A 153 -6.50 -11.93 -3.89
N TRP A 154 -6.02 -13.02 -3.29
CA TRP A 154 -5.25 -12.99 -2.05
C TRP A 154 -3.93 -12.22 -2.16
N HIS A 155 -3.36 -12.06 -3.36
CA HIS A 155 -2.14 -11.26 -3.58
C HIS A 155 -2.29 -9.80 -3.13
N ILE A 156 -3.52 -9.27 -3.11
CA ILE A 156 -3.78 -7.89 -2.70
C ILE A 156 -3.31 -7.61 -1.27
N TYR A 157 -3.37 -8.61 -0.39
CA TYR A 157 -2.87 -8.49 0.98
C TYR A 157 -1.37 -8.21 0.95
N ALA A 158 -0.60 -9.07 0.28
CA ALA A 158 0.84 -8.95 0.24
C ALA A 158 1.31 -7.66 -0.45
N GLN A 159 0.72 -7.33 -1.60
CA GLN A 159 1.04 -6.12 -2.36
C GLN A 159 0.70 -4.85 -1.57
N PHE A 160 -0.46 -4.78 -0.93
CA PHE A 160 -0.81 -3.64 -0.09
C PHE A 160 0.13 -3.51 1.11
N LEU A 161 0.36 -4.62 1.83
CA LEU A 161 1.16 -4.66 3.06
C LEU A 161 2.63 -4.29 2.81
N VAL A 162 3.20 -4.63 1.65
CA VAL A 162 4.55 -4.18 1.27
C VAL A 162 4.59 -2.68 0.93
N HIS A 163 3.53 -2.13 0.33
CA HIS A 163 3.46 -0.69 0.04
C HIS A 163 3.34 0.17 1.30
N VAL A 164 2.84 -0.38 2.39
CA VAL A 164 2.80 0.28 3.71
C VAL A 164 3.90 -0.23 4.65
N PHE A 165 4.91 -0.96 4.15
CA PHE A 165 6.04 -1.41 4.96
C PHE A 165 6.86 -0.21 5.51
N PRO A 166 7.27 -0.20 6.78
CA PRO A 166 7.97 0.93 7.38
C PRO A 166 9.37 1.10 6.79
N LYS A 167 9.62 2.22 6.13
CA LYS A 167 10.92 2.59 5.56
C LYS A 167 11.30 4.03 5.89
N PRO A 168 12.60 4.36 5.97
CA PRO A 168 13.05 5.74 6.04
C PRO A 168 12.58 6.57 4.84
N ALA A 169 12.32 7.85 5.06
CA ALA A 169 12.05 8.80 3.98
C ALA A 169 13.21 8.79 2.96
N GLY A 170 12.87 8.83 1.67
CA GLY A 170 13.85 8.76 0.58
C GLY A 170 14.16 7.36 0.06
N SER A 171 13.64 6.29 0.68
CA SER A 171 13.86 4.90 0.22
C SER A 171 13.21 4.57 -1.14
N GLY A 172 12.36 5.45 -1.67
CA GLY A 172 11.63 5.24 -2.93
C GLY A 172 10.42 4.30 -2.84
N TRP A 173 10.29 3.53 -1.75
CA TRP A 173 9.15 2.65 -1.48
C TRP A 173 8.85 2.55 0.02
N GLY A 174 7.74 1.89 0.36
CA GLY A 174 7.24 1.77 1.73
C GLY A 174 6.61 3.06 2.24
N TRP A 175 6.52 3.19 3.57
CA TRP A 175 5.88 4.30 4.25
C TRP A 175 6.71 4.80 5.43
N SER A 176 7.13 6.07 5.36
CA SER A 176 7.76 6.79 6.46
C SER A 176 6.71 7.59 7.22
N ARG A 177 6.30 7.11 8.40
CA ARG A 177 5.34 7.82 9.27
C ARG A 177 5.71 7.67 10.74
N VAL A 178 5.54 8.75 11.50
CA VAL A 178 5.75 8.74 12.96
C VAL A 178 4.83 7.70 13.61
N GLY A 179 5.42 6.82 14.43
CA GLY A 179 4.72 5.72 15.09
C GLY A 179 4.47 4.49 14.20
N TRP A 180 4.85 4.53 12.92
CA TRP A 180 4.77 3.39 12.01
C TRP A 180 6.11 2.66 11.96
N SER A 181 6.32 1.77 12.93
CA SER A 181 7.53 0.96 13.08
C SER A 181 7.29 -0.46 12.55
N TRP A 182 8.34 -1.27 12.48
CA TRP A 182 8.22 -2.69 12.14
C TRP A 182 7.21 -3.40 13.05
N GLN A 183 7.22 -3.12 14.36
CA GLN A 183 6.33 -3.75 15.32
C GLN A 183 4.86 -3.38 15.08
N SER A 184 4.54 -2.11 14.81
CA SER A 184 3.16 -1.70 14.54
C SER A 184 2.67 -2.17 13.17
N TRP A 185 3.55 -2.19 12.17
CA TRP A 185 3.27 -2.82 10.88
C TRP A 185 3.02 -4.33 11.01
N TRP A 186 3.85 -5.06 11.77
CA TRP A 186 3.69 -6.50 11.96
C TRP A 186 2.38 -6.84 12.67
N GLN A 187 2.02 -6.10 13.73
CA GLN A 187 0.71 -6.25 14.38
C GLN A 187 -0.45 -6.01 13.40
N PHE A 188 -0.31 -5.04 12.49
CA PHE A 188 -1.30 -4.78 11.46
C PHE A 188 -1.40 -5.93 10.46
N VAL A 189 -0.27 -6.48 10.01
CA VAL A 189 -0.20 -7.69 9.16
C VAL A 189 -0.94 -8.85 9.84
N GLU A 190 -0.58 -9.17 11.09
CA GLU A 190 -1.19 -10.28 11.85
C GLU A 190 -2.72 -10.14 11.91
N LYS A 191 -3.23 -8.94 12.20
CA LYS A 191 -4.68 -8.69 12.24
C LYS A 191 -5.36 -8.84 10.87
N CYS A 192 -4.72 -8.41 9.79
CA CYS A 192 -5.28 -8.51 8.45
C CYS A 192 -5.33 -9.97 8.00
N THR A 193 -4.35 -10.79 8.36
CA THR A 193 -4.25 -12.18 7.93
C THR A 193 -4.92 -13.18 8.87
N GLN A 194 -5.33 -12.78 10.09
CA GLN A 194 -5.89 -13.71 11.08
C GLN A 194 -7.22 -14.39 10.66
N THR A 195 -7.93 -13.82 9.68
CA THR A 195 -9.20 -14.36 9.18
C THR A 195 -9.04 -15.24 7.94
N LEU A 196 -7.82 -15.35 7.43
CA LEU A 196 -7.49 -16.20 6.29
C LEU A 196 -7.33 -17.65 6.75
N GLU A 197 -7.56 -18.59 5.84
CA GLU A 197 -7.10 -19.96 6.03
C GLU A 197 -5.57 -19.97 6.24
N ASN A 198 -5.08 -20.86 7.11
CA ASN A 198 -3.66 -20.93 7.45
C ASN A 198 -2.74 -21.07 6.23
N SER A 199 -3.14 -21.87 5.24
CA SER A 199 -2.42 -22.05 3.97
C SER A 199 -2.28 -20.74 3.21
N VAL A 200 -3.38 -20.00 3.04
CA VAL A 200 -3.39 -18.69 2.38
C VAL A 200 -2.63 -17.64 3.19
N ALA A 201 -2.78 -17.62 4.52
CA ALA A 201 -2.01 -16.72 5.38
C ALA A 201 -0.51 -16.99 5.25
N PHE A 202 -0.11 -18.26 5.17
CA PHE A 202 1.28 -18.66 4.92
C PHE A 202 1.78 -18.09 3.59
N ASP A 203 1.01 -18.26 2.51
CA ASP A 203 1.37 -17.75 1.17
C ASP A 203 1.45 -16.23 1.13
N VAL A 204 0.51 -15.52 1.77
CA VAL A 204 0.53 -14.05 1.92
C VAL A 204 1.82 -13.59 2.61
N LEU A 205 2.18 -14.20 3.74
CA LEU A 205 3.39 -13.82 4.49
C LEU A 205 4.67 -14.15 3.70
N GLY A 206 4.72 -15.30 3.03
CA GLY A 206 5.84 -15.68 2.16
C GLY A 206 6.01 -14.69 1.00
N LEU A 207 4.90 -14.29 0.37
CA LEU A 207 4.91 -13.30 -0.71
C LEU A 207 5.33 -11.91 -0.21
N ILE A 208 4.92 -11.48 0.99
CA ILE A 208 5.41 -10.22 1.59
C ILE A 208 6.92 -10.24 1.71
N LEU A 209 7.51 -11.32 2.25
CA LEU A 209 8.96 -11.45 2.40
C LEU A 209 9.67 -11.36 1.04
N LYS A 210 9.14 -12.06 0.03
CA LYS A 210 9.66 -12.02 -1.34
C LYS A 210 9.62 -10.59 -1.90
N LEU A 211 8.46 -9.92 -1.82
CA LEU A 211 8.30 -8.55 -2.30
C LEU A 211 9.22 -7.57 -1.58
N VAL A 212 9.42 -7.72 -0.27
CA VAL A 212 10.38 -6.91 0.48
C VAL A 212 11.81 -7.14 -0.03
N GLN A 213 12.23 -8.40 -0.22
CA GLN A 213 13.55 -8.73 -0.77
C GLN A 213 13.75 -8.11 -2.15
N ASP A 214 12.77 -8.26 -3.04
CA ASP A 214 12.80 -7.72 -4.40
C ASP A 214 12.91 -6.19 -4.41
N LYS A 215 12.25 -5.50 -3.45
CA LYS A 215 12.33 -4.03 -3.30
C LYS A 215 13.63 -3.55 -2.67
N GLU A 216 14.26 -4.37 -1.82
CA GLU A 216 15.58 -4.06 -1.24
C GLU A 216 16.71 -4.36 -2.23
N GLY A 217 16.50 -5.28 -3.18
CA GLY A 217 17.52 -5.69 -4.16
C GLY A 217 18.67 -6.49 -3.55
N GLN A 218 18.51 -7.00 -2.33
CA GLN A 218 19.51 -7.78 -1.60
C GLN A 218 18.80 -8.79 -0.66
N PRO A 219 19.48 -9.87 -0.24
CA PRO A 219 18.92 -10.84 0.70
C PRO A 219 18.37 -10.18 1.97
N LEU A 220 17.27 -10.69 2.51
CA LEU A 220 16.64 -10.10 3.72
C LEU A 220 17.59 -10.05 4.92
N THR A 221 18.47 -11.04 5.03
CA THR A 221 19.51 -11.13 6.07
C THR A 221 20.59 -10.05 5.97
N SER A 222 20.65 -9.33 4.85
CA SER A 222 21.57 -8.19 4.64
C SER A 222 20.90 -6.83 4.87
N VAL A 223 19.59 -6.80 5.09
CA VAL A 223 18.82 -5.56 5.24
C VAL A 223 18.73 -5.19 6.72
N GLN A 224 19.20 -3.99 7.08
CA GLN A 224 19.31 -3.54 8.47
C GLN A 224 18.03 -3.72 9.31
N VAL A 225 16.86 -3.45 8.72
CA VAL A 225 15.57 -3.58 9.44
C VAL A 225 15.31 -5.01 9.92
N TRP A 226 15.86 -6.01 9.22
CA TRP A 226 15.69 -7.44 9.49
C TRP A 226 16.85 -8.01 10.32
N THR A 227 18.05 -7.42 10.26
CA THR A 227 19.20 -7.83 11.08
C THR A 227 19.12 -7.34 12.53
N ASP A 228 18.38 -6.25 12.75
CA ASP A 228 18.21 -5.68 14.09
C ASP A 228 17.19 -6.51 14.89
N GLY A 229 17.67 -7.53 15.61
CA GLY A 229 16.91 -8.29 16.62
C GLY A 229 16.32 -9.62 16.12
N ASP A 230 15.14 -9.96 16.62
CA ASP A 230 14.43 -11.24 16.41
C ASP A 230 13.31 -11.17 15.35
N LYS A 231 13.31 -10.11 14.53
CA LYS A 231 12.21 -9.80 13.61
C LYS A 231 11.99 -10.87 12.54
N LEU A 232 13.06 -11.25 11.84
CA LEU A 232 12.98 -12.30 10.82
C LEU A 232 12.59 -13.63 11.46
N ASP A 233 13.18 -13.95 12.61
CA ASP A 233 12.85 -15.14 13.38
C ASP A 233 11.38 -15.19 13.79
N ARG A 234 10.78 -14.06 14.17
CA ARG A 234 9.37 -13.97 14.49
C ARG A 234 8.47 -14.24 13.28
N VAL A 235 8.81 -13.72 12.11
CA VAL A 235 8.05 -14.02 10.88
C VAL A 235 8.18 -15.50 10.51
N LEU A 236 9.39 -16.06 10.59
CA LEU A 236 9.64 -17.48 10.31
C LEU A 236 8.91 -18.39 11.31
N ALA A 237 8.85 -18.01 12.59
CA ALA A 237 8.08 -18.73 13.59
C ALA A 237 6.58 -18.70 13.28
N LYS A 238 6.05 -17.56 12.84
CA LYS A 238 4.63 -17.46 12.44
C LYS A 238 4.33 -18.29 11.19
N LEU A 239 5.21 -18.29 10.20
CA LEU A 239 5.10 -19.16 9.03
C LEU A 239 5.14 -20.65 9.43
N ALA A 240 6.01 -21.04 10.35
CA ALA A 240 6.10 -22.41 10.85
C ALA A 240 4.79 -22.84 11.55
N GLU A 241 4.20 -21.94 12.34
CA GLU A 241 2.88 -22.14 12.98
C GLU A 241 1.77 -22.34 11.92
N LEU A 242 1.68 -21.43 10.94
CA LEU A 242 0.64 -21.48 9.90
C LEU A 242 0.78 -22.72 9.00
N GLY A 243 2.01 -23.05 8.61
CA GLY A 243 2.30 -24.22 7.76
C GLY A 243 2.34 -25.54 8.52
N ALA A 244 2.16 -25.54 9.84
CA ALA A 244 2.30 -26.70 10.72
C ALA A 244 3.61 -27.50 10.46
N CYS A 245 4.72 -26.78 10.24
CA CYS A 245 6.02 -27.35 9.88
C CYS A 245 7.15 -26.73 10.72
N SER A 246 8.35 -27.28 10.60
CA SER A 246 9.54 -26.75 11.25
C SER A 246 10.05 -25.48 10.56
N LYS A 247 10.79 -24.64 11.32
CA LYS A 247 11.45 -23.45 10.76
C LYS A 247 12.37 -23.77 9.57
N GLY A 248 13.04 -24.93 9.58
CA GLY A 248 13.91 -25.37 8.48
C GLY A 248 13.13 -25.71 7.21
N GLU A 249 11.94 -26.30 7.35
CA GLU A 249 11.04 -26.55 6.22
C GLU A 249 10.50 -25.24 5.65
N VAL A 250 10.13 -24.27 6.50
CA VAL A 250 9.75 -22.92 6.06
C VAL A 250 10.85 -22.29 5.22
N VAL A 251 12.10 -22.26 5.73
CA VAL A 251 13.23 -21.71 4.98
C VAL A 251 13.42 -22.41 3.65
N SER A 252 13.30 -23.74 3.63
CA SER A 252 13.40 -24.52 2.38
C SER A 252 12.31 -24.14 1.38
N MET A 253 11.05 -23.99 1.82
CA MET A 253 9.93 -23.57 0.98
C MET A 253 10.09 -22.13 0.47
N LEU A 254 10.55 -21.21 1.30
CA LEU A 254 10.81 -19.83 0.90
C LEU A 254 11.96 -19.74 -0.12
N SER A 255 13.02 -20.54 0.07
CA SER A 255 14.14 -20.64 -0.87
C SER A 255 13.73 -21.16 -2.24
N LEU A 256 12.82 -22.14 -2.30
CA LEU A 256 12.24 -22.61 -3.57
C LEU A 256 11.48 -21.51 -4.31
N ASN A 257 10.96 -20.51 -3.59
CA ASN A 257 10.27 -19.34 -4.14
C ASN A 257 11.21 -18.15 -4.38
N GLY A 258 12.54 -18.34 -4.29
CA GLY A 258 13.56 -17.33 -4.57
C GLY A 258 13.87 -16.38 -3.41
N LEU A 259 13.42 -16.68 -2.19
CA LEU A 259 13.84 -15.94 -1.00
C LEU A 259 15.22 -16.44 -0.54
N VAL A 260 16.17 -15.54 -0.30
CA VAL A 260 17.49 -15.88 0.22
C VAL A 260 17.50 -15.61 1.72
N VAL A 261 17.45 -16.69 2.49
CA VAL A 261 17.46 -16.67 3.96
C VAL A 261 18.67 -17.47 4.45
N ASP A 262 19.79 -16.78 4.63
CA ASP A 262 21.00 -17.36 5.22
C ASP A 262 20.86 -17.33 6.75
N LEU A 263 20.46 -18.46 7.36
CA LEU A 263 20.41 -18.64 8.82
C LEU A 263 21.77 -19.06 9.39
#